data_AF-A0A1G2X715-F1
#
_entry.id   AF-A0A1G2X715-F1
#
_cell.length_a   1.000
_cell.length_b   1.000
_cell.length_c   1.000
_cell.angle_alpha   90.00
_cell.angle_beta   90.00
_cell.angle_gamma   90.00
#
_symmetry.space_group_name_H-M   'P 1'
#
loop_
_entity.id
_entity.type
_entity.pdbx_description
1 polymer ?
#
loop_
_entity_poly.entity_id
_entity_poly.type
_entity_poly.pdbx_seq_one_letter_code
_entity_poly.pdbx_strand_id
1 'polypeptide(L)'
;YFHADARDAVVWTARQLSNEYLDFLKNMTLVEELDGITLVHGSLNHPEFFDYIRTAVDAQLSFDLLKTPICFFGHTHIPLAIYLEKGDIHTDRGHIFDLKKADKVLINVGSVGQSRDWDLRSSCAIYDTNNMTVEIRRVKYNINSAVEKIYSAGLPAVNALRLM
;
A
#
# COMPACT_ATOMS: atom_id res chain seq x y z
N TYR A 1 -15.10 -8.28 -13.30
CA TYR A 1 -15.81 -9.34 -12.57
C TYR A 1 -15.16 -9.49 -11.21
N PHE A 2 -15.88 -9.29 -10.10
CA PHE A 2 -15.33 -9.48 -8.75
C PHE A 2 -15.53 -10.94 -8.32
N HIS A 3 -14.53 -11.52 -7.63
CA HIS A 3 -14.75 -12.75 -6.86
C HIS A 3 -15.93 -12.57 -5.88
N ALA A 4 -16.75 -13.60 -5.70
CA ALA A 4 -17.96 -13.51 -4.87
C ALA A 4 -17.66 -12.98 -3.46
N ASP A 5 -16.61 -13.49 -2.81
CA ASP A 5 -16.21 -13.03 -1.47
C ASP A 5 -15.84 -11.55 -1.42
N ALA A 6 -15.16 -11.05 -2.46
CA ALA A 6 -14.78 -9.64 -2.55
C ALA A 6 -16.02 -8.75 -2.76
N ARG A 7 -16.95 -9.18 -3.61
CA ARG A 7 -18.22 -8.48 -3.82
C ARG A 7 -19.01 -8.39 -2.52
N ASP A 8 -19.14 -9.50 -1.80
CA ASP A 8 -19.94 -9.56 -0.58
C ASP A 8 -19.34 -8.65 0.52
N ALA A 9 -18.00 -8.61 0.64
CA ALA A 9 -17.31 -7.68 1.52
C ALA A 9 -17.51 -6.20 1.12
N VAL A 10 -17.45 -5.88 -0.18
CA VAL A 10 -17.69 -4.51 -0.68
C VAL A 10 -19.13 -4.07 -0.41
N VAL A 11 -20.11 -4.93 -0.70
CA VAL A 11 -21.53 -4.63 -0.45
C VAL A 11 -21.80 -4.44 1.03
N TRP A 12 -21.25 -5.31 1.88
CA TRP A 12 -21.37 -5.16 3.33
C TRP A 12 -20.74 -3.84 3.80
N THR A 13 -19.53 -3.52 3.34
CA THR A 13 -18.80 -2.29 3.69
C THR A 13 -19.59 -1.05 3.29
N ALA A 14 -20.10 -1.01 2.06
CA ALA A 14 -20.89 0.11 1.57
C ALA A 14 -22.12 0.41 2.43
N ARG A 15 -22.73 -0.62 3.04
CA ARG A 15 -23.88 -0.46 3.96
C ARG A 15 -23.48 0.08 5.33
N GLN A 16 -22.20 0.02 5.72
CA GLN A 16 -21.72 0.57 6.99
C GLN A 16 -21.30 2.05 6.88
N LEU A 17 -21.15 2.57 5.65
CA LEU A 17 -20.69 3.94 5.44
C LEU A 17 -21.84 4.93 5.58
N SER A 18 -21.63 5.98 6.38
CA SER A 18 -22.50 7.15 6.39
C SER A 18 -22.33 7.98 5.12
N ASN A 19 -23.27 8.88 4.84
CA ASN A 19 -23.14 9.82 3.72
C ASN A 19 -21.87 10.68 3.84
N GLU A 20 -21.49 11.07 5.06
CA GLU A 20 -20.26 11.80 5.33
C GLU A 20 -19.01 11.02 4.88
N TYR A 21 -18.91 9.74 5.23
CA TYR A 21 -17.78 8.90 4.79
C TYR A 21 -17.80 8.64 3.28
N LEU A 22 -18.98 8.47 2.68
CA LEU A 22 -19.10 8.33 1.23
C LEU A 22 -18.63 9.59 0.50
N ASP A 23 -19.01 10.75 0.98
CA ASP A 23 -18.61 12.02 0.37
C ASP A 23 -17.13 12.31 0.59
N PHE A 24 -16.56 11.92 1.75
CA PHE A 24 -15.12 11.93 1.95
C PHE A 24 -14.39 11.08 0.90
N LEU A 25 -14.78 9.81 0.73
CA LEU A 25 -14.12 8.88 -0.21
C LEU A 25 -14.23 9.34 -1.67
N LYS A 26 -15.38 9.90 -2.09
CA LYS A 26 -15.59 10.41 -3.46
C LYS A 26 -14.67 11.57 -3.82
N ASN A 27 -14.27 12.36 -2.83
CA ASN A 27 -13.46 13.56 -3.03
C ASN A 27 -11.95 13.31 -2.88
N MET A 28 -11.54 12.08 -2.55
CA MET A 28 -10.12 11.73 -2.50
C MET A 28 -9.53 11.70 -3.91
N THR A 29 -8.33 12.27 -4.05
CA THR A 29 -7.55 12.16 -5.29
C THR A 29 -6.88 10.79 -5.37
N LEU A 30 -6.66 10.30 -6.58
CA LEU A 30 -5.94 9.03 -6.79
C LEU A 30 -4.42 9.19 -6.66
N VAL A 31 -3.93 10.40 -6.89
CA VAL A 31 -2.53 10.80 -6.77
C VAL A 31 -2.48 12.12 -6.01
N GLU A 32 -1.54 12.21 -5.08
CA GLU A 32 -1.28 13.43 -4.30
C GLU A 32 0.22 13.74 -4.34
N GLU A 33 0.58 15.01 -4.49
CA GLU A 33 1.97 15.48 -4.41
C GLU A 33 2.07 16.47 -3.25
N LEU A 34 2.98 16.23 -2.31
CA LEU A 34 3.22 17.10 -1.16
C LEU A 34 4.69 17.04 -0.76
N ASP A 35 5.30 18.15 -0.35
CA ASP A 35 6.67 18.21 0.18
C ASP A 35 7.74 17.43 -0.63
N GLY A 36 7.61 17.42 -1.96
CA GLY A 36 8.55 16.71 -2.84
C GLY A 36 8.41 15.19 -2.83
N ILE A 37 7.30 14.65 -2.34
CA ILE A 37 6.91 13.25 -2.47
C ILE A 37 5.61 13.10 -3.26
N THR A 38 5.42 11.94 -3.88
CA THR A 38 4.18 11.54 -4.53
C THR A 38 3.54 10.38 -3.77
N LEU A 39 2.22 10.39 -3.63
CA LEU A 39 1.42 9.32 -3.03
C LEU A 39 0.48 8.74 -4.08
N VAL A 40 0.40 7.42 -4.17
CA VAL A 40 -0.56 6.70 -5.02
C VAL A 40 -0.96 5.38 -4.37
N HIS A 41 -2.18 4.88 -4.58
CA HIS A 41 -2.55 3.59 -3.98
C HIS A 41 -1.82 2.40 -4.61
N GLY A 42 -1.86 2.27 -5.94
CA GLY A 42 -1.32 1.14 -6.70
C GLY A 42 -0.12 1.51 -7.56
N SER A 43 -0.39 2.16 -8.69
CA SER A 43 0.59 2.56 -9.70
C SER A 43 0.32 3.99 -10.17
N LEU A 44 1.37 4.73 -10.54
CA LEU A 44 1.20 6.04 -11.18
C LEU A 44 0.74 5.93 -12.63
N ASN A 45 1.01 4.80 -13.28
CA ASN A 45 0.50 4.51 -14.60
C ASN A 45 -0.95 4.03 -14.48
N HIS A 46 -1.89 4.83 -14.99
CA HIS A 46 -3.34 4.58 -14.88
C HIS A 46 -3.78 4.28 -13.44
N PRO A 47 -3.67 5.25 -12.51
CA PRO A 47 -3.93 5.02 -11.09
C PRO A 47 -5.35 4.53 -10.80
N GLU A 48 -6.32 4.77 -11.68
CA GLU A 48 -7.69 4.28 -11.63
C GLU A 48 -7.85 2.77 -11.82
N PHE A 49 -6.84 2.09 -12.40
CA PHE A 49 -6.84 0.63 -12.57
C PHE A 49 -6.23 -0.13 -11.40
N PHE A 50 -5.55 0.59 -10.49
CA PHE A 50 -4.93 0.02 -9.31
C PHE A 50 -3.99 -1.14 -9.63
N ASP A 51 -3.18 -1.02 -10.68
CA ASP A 51 -2.23 -2.07 -11.06
C ASP A 51 -1.21 -2.33 -9.93
N TYR A 52 -0.81 -3.59 -9.78
CA TYR A 52 0.19 -3.99 -8.82
C TYR A 52 1.60 -3.70 -9.35
N ILE A 53 2.40 -2.96 -8.59
CA ILE A 53 3.85 -2.89 -8.82
C ILE A 53 4.53 -4.01 -8.03
N ARG A 54 5.04 -5.04 -8.72
CA ARG A 54 5.73 -6.19 -8.09
C ARG A 54 7.12 -6.45 -8.65
N THR A 55 7.37 -5.98 -9.86
CA THR A 55 8.61 -6.19 -10.60
C THR A 55 9.22 -4.87 -11.06
N ALA A 56 10.49 -4.90 -11.49
CA ALA A 56 11.16 -3.75 -12.09
C ALA A 56 10.42 -3.21 -13.33
N VAL A 57 9.81 -4.11 -14.11
CA VAL A 57 9.05 -3.74 -15.32
C VAL A 57 7.79 -2.94 -14.97
N ASP A 58 7.03 -3.40 -13.97
CA ASP A 58 5.84 -2.67 -13.49
C ASP A 58 6.23 -1.29 -12.95
N ALA A 59 7.38 -1.22 -12.25
CA ALA A 59 7.90 0.00 -11.67
C ALA A 59 8.35 1.04 -12.70
N GLN A 60 8.90 0.59 -13.84
CA GLN A 60 9.39 1.49 -14.91
C GLN A 60 8.31 2.46 -15.36
N LEU A 61 7.08 1.98 -15.60
CA LEU A 61 5.97 2.81 -16.03
C LEU A 61 5.63 3.91 -15.00
N SER A 62 5.77 3.61 -13.70
CA SER A 62 5.60 4.61 -12.66
C SER A 62 6.79 5.57 -12.58
N PHE A 63 8.03 5.10 -12.76
CA PHE A 63 9.21 5.96 -12.77
C PHE A 63 9.21 6.99 -13.92
N ASP A 64 8.70 6.60 -15.08
CA ASP A 64 8.61 7.46 -16.26
C ASP A 64 7.64 8.64 -16.02
N LEU A 65 6.59 8.43 -15.24
CA LEU A 65 5.58 9.42 -14.90
C LEU A 65 5.90 10.22 -13.63
N LEU A 66 6.69 9.65 -12.72
CA LEU A 66 7.01 10.23 -11.43
C LEU A 66 7.80 11.54 -11.59
N LYS A 67 7.29 12.63 -11.00
CA LYS A 67 7.91 13.97 -11.08
C LYS A 67 8.79 14.30 -9.86
N THR A 68 8.60 13.57 -8.77
CA THR A 68 9.31 13.76 -7.50
C THR A 68 10.40 12.69 -7.31
N PRO A 69 11.35 12.89 -6.38
CA PRO A 69 12.36 11.86 -6.09
C PRO A 69 11.79 10.62 -5.39
N ILE A 70 10.65 10.73 -4.69
CA ILE A 70 10.11 9.68 -3.84
C ILE A 70 8.63 9.49 -4.12
N CYS A 71 8.20 8.25 -4.34
CA CYS A 71 6.80 7.87 -4.40
C CYS A 71 6.48 6.84 -3.32
N PHE A 72 5.46 7.07 -2.49
CA PHE A 72 4.91 6.05 -1.62
C PHE A 72 3.69 5.42 -2.26
N PHE A 73 3.63 4.09 -2.20
CA PHE A 73 2.51 3.31 -2.69
C PHE A 73 2.13 2.15 -1.77
N GLY A 74 1.05 1.46 -2.11
CA GLY A 74 0.50 0.34 -1.34
C GLY A 74 0.01 -0.78 -2.25
N HIS A 75 -1.26 -1.15 -2.07
CA HIS A 75 -2.00 -2.14 -2.86
C HIS A 75 -1.53 -3.61 -2.78
N THR A 76 -0.22 -3.89 -2.86
CA THR A 76 0.33 -5.26 -2.77
C THR A 76 0.24 -5.84 -1.36
N HIS A 77 0.26 -4.96 -0.34
CA HIS A 77 0.38 -5.29 1.09
C HIS A 77 1.72 -5.94 1.48
N ILE A 78 2.77 -5.74 0.67
CA ILE A 78 4.11 -6.29 0.88
C ILE A 78 5.10 -5.13 0.81
N PRO A 79 5.77 -4.77 1.91
CA PRO A 79 6.70 -3.66 1.90
C PRO A 79 7.98 -4.00 1.14
N LEU A 80 8.46 -3.03 0.39
CA LEU A 80 9.68 -3.07 -0.41
C LEU A 80 10.01 -1.66 -0.88
N ALA A 81 11.26 -1.43 -1.26
CA ALA A 81 11.68 -0.27 -2.03
C ALA A 81 12.14 -0.73 -3.42
N ILE A 82 11.76 0.04 -4.44
CA ILE A 82 12.28 -0.11 -5.79
C ILE A 82 13.02 1.17 -6.11
N TYR A 83 14.30 1.06 -6.43
CA TYR A 83 15.16 2.19 -6.73
C TYR A 83 15.45 2.25 -8.22
N LEU A 84 15.51 3.47 -8.74
CA LEU A 84 16.08 3.79 -10.03
C LEU A 84 17.39 4.55 -9.78
N GLU A 85 18.51 3.95 -10.19
CA GLU A 85 19.84 4.55 -10.07
C GLU A 85 20.59 4.44 -11.40
N LYS A 86 20.91 5.59 -12.02
CA LYS A 86 21.67 5.66 -13.28
C LYS A 86 21.07 4.83 -14.42
N GLY A 87 19.76 4.64 -14.42
CA GLY A 87 19.03 3.84 -15.41
C GLY A 87 18.83 2.36 -15.03
N ASP A 88 19.44 1.90 -13.93
CA ASP A 88 19.25 0.54 -13.42
C ASP A 88 18.16 0.51 -12.34
N ILE A 89 17.25 -0.47 -12.46
CA ILE A 89 16.21 -0.71 -11.45
C ILE A 89 16.59 -1.91 -10.59
N HIS A 90 16.54 -1.72 -9.27
CA HIS A 90 16.70 -2.81 -8.31
C HIS A 90 15.67 -2.73 -7.18
N THR A 91 15.44 -3.86 -6.51
CA THR A 91 14.45 -3.98 -5.43
C THR A 91 15.13 -4.38 -4.13
N ASP A 92 14.79 -3.68 -3.06
CA ASP A 92 15.17 -3.98 -1.69
C ASP A 92 13.93 -4.41 -0.89
N ARG A 93 14.05 -5.51 -0.15
CA ARG A 93 13.01 -6.07 0.73
C ARG A 93 13.40 -6.02 2.20
N GLY A 94 14.37 -5.19 2.54
CA GLY A 94 14.80 -4.92 3.90
C GLY A 94 13.76 -4.12 4.70
N HIS A 95 14.24 -3.57 5.81
CA HIS A 95 13.39 -2.81 6.75
C HIS A 95 13.75 -1.34 6.85
N ILE A 96 14.95 -0.96 6.40
CA ILE A 96 15.42 0.43 6.37
C ILE A 96 15.94 0.68 4.97
N PHE A 97 15.40 1.70 4.33
CA PHE A 97 15.68 2.10 2.96
C PHE A 97 16.46 3.42 2.99
N ASP A 98 17.68 3.43 2.45
CA ASP A 98 18.48 4.65 2.28
C ASP A 98 18.20 5.24 0.91
N LEU A 99 17.74 6.49 0.88
CA LEU A 99 17.28 7.15 -0.33
C LEU A 99 18.35 8.08 -0.95
N LYS A 100 19.51 8.25 -0.32
CA LYS A 100 20.50 9.30 -0.68
C LYS A 100 21.13 9.14 -2.05
N LYS A 101 21.21 7.90 -2.56
CA LYS A 101 21.93 7.58 -3.81
C LYS A 101 20.99 7.33 -5.00
N ALA A 102 19.69 7.31 -4.76
CA ALA A 102 18.71 7.02 -5.78
C ALA A 102 18.31 8.28 -6.55
N ASP A 103 18.14 8.15 -7.86
CA ASP A 103 17.58 9.21 -8.68
C ASP A 103 16.07 9.33 -8.39
N LYS A 104 15.40 8.18 -8.30
CA LYS A 104 14.01 8.04 -7.87
C LYS A 104 13.81 6.76 -7.07
N VAL A 105 12.82 6.74 -6.18
CA VAL A 105 12.43 5.55 -5.42
C VAL A 105 10.92 5.40 -5.33
N LEU A 106 10.42 4.17 -5.49
CA LEU A 106 9.04 3.78 -5.17
C LEU A 106 9.07 2.93 -3.89
N ILE A 107 8.26 3.29 -2.90
CA ILE A 107 8.29 2.65 -1.58
C ILE A 107 6.90 2.11 -1.24
N ASN A 108 6.81 0.79 -1.10
CA ASN A 108 5.63 0.13 -0.56
C ASN A 108 5.72 0.08 0.96
N VAL A 109 4.73 0.64 1.65
CA VAL A 109 4.72 0.66 3.12
C VAL A 109 4.12 -0.61 3.75
N GLY A 110 3.66 -1.55 2.91
CA GLY A 110 2.97 -2.77 3.34
C GLY A 110 1.49 -2.52 3.61
N SER A 111 0.93 -3.20 4.62
CA SER A 111 -0.46 -3.04 5.01
C SER A 111 -0.62 -2.99 6.52
N VAL A 112 -1.43 -2.04 7.00
CA VAL A 112 -1.79 -1.96 8.41
C VAL A 112 -2.74 -3.10 8.81
N GLY A 113 -3.70 -3.43 7.95
CA GLY A 113 -4.83 -4.31 8.30
C GLY A 113 -4.80 -5.71 7.69
N GLN A 114 -3.95 -5.98 6.69
CA GLN A 114 -3.89 -7.30 6.03
C GLN A 114 -2.52 -7.51 5.35
N SER A 115 -1.45 -7.66 6.13
CA SER A 115 -0.10 -7.98 5.61
C SER A 115 -0.11 -9.26 4.77
N ARG A 116 0.71 -9.31 3.69
CA ARG A 116 0.76 -10.46 2.75
C ARG A 116 2.17 -11.02 2.55
N ASP A 117 3.06 -10.76 3.50
CA ASP A 117 4.48 -11.10 3.44
C ASP A 117 4.93 -12.05 4.55
N TRP A 118 3.99 -12.86 5.06
CA TRP A 118 4.19 -13.84 6.14
C TRP A 118 4.49 -13.26 7.53
N ASP A 119 4.61 -11.93 7.66
CA ASP A 119 4.60 -11.24 8.96
C ASP A 119 3.19 -10.72 9.24
N LEU A 120 2.50 -11.36 10.20
CA LEU A 120 1.11 -11.02 10.55
C LEU A 120 0.96 -9.66 11.25
N ARG A 121 2.07 -9.01 11.64
CA ARG A 121 2.02 -7.68 12.26
C ARG A 121 1.58 -6.62 11.24
N SER A 122 0.92 -5.58 11.74
CA SER A 122 0.64 -4.38 10.95
C SER A 122 1.93 -3.75 10.45
N SER A 123 1.94 -3.27 9.21
CA SER A 123 3.04 -2.56 8.59
C SER A 123 2.69 -1.09 8.36
N CYS A 124 3.60 -0.19 8.72
CA CYS A 124 3.61 1.21 8.33
C CYS A 124 5.05 1.65 8.11
N ALA A 125 5.27 2.91 7.70
CA ALA A 125 6.61 3.44 7.47
C ALA A 125 6.80 4.78 8.18
N ILE A 126 8.03 5.04 8.62
CA ILE A 126 8.47 6.36 9.07
C ILE A 126 9.47 6.87 8.04
N TYR A 127 9.18 8.02 7.45
CA TYR A 127 10.10 8.73 6.57
C TYR A 127 10.83 9.83 7.36
N ASP A 128 12.15 9.66 7.53
CA ASP A 128 13.04 10.66 8.10
C ASP A 128 13.58 11.56 6.97
N THR A 129 13.02 12.77 6.88
CA THR A 129 13.38 13.76 5.85
C THR A 129 14.78 14.34 6.04
N ASN A 130 15.32 14.35 7.26
CA ASN A 130 16.66 14.86 7.53
C ASN A 130 17.72 13.84 7.12
N ASN A 131 17.50 12.57 7.45
CA ASN A 131 18.42 11.49 7.13
C ASN A 131 18.18 10.85 5.76
N MET A 132 17.08 11.20 5.08
CA MET A 132 16.66 10.60 3.81
C MET A 132 16.56 9.08 3.90
N THR A 133 15.91 8.59 4.95
CA THR A 133 15.69 7.16 5.18
C THR A 133 14.24 6.85 5.43
N VAL A 134 13.79 5.66 4.99
CA VAL A 134 12.47 5.14 5.33
C VAL A 134 12.61 3.84 6.11
N GLU A 135 11.98 3.76 7.27
CA GLU A 135 11.95 2.55 8.08
C GLU A 135 10.55 1.93 8.11
N ILE A 136 10.45 0.66 7.76
CA ILE A 136 9.25 -0.15 7.91
C ILE A 136 9.08 -0.53 9.38
N ARG A 137 8.01 -0.03 10.00
CA ARG A 137 7.63 -0.33 11.37
C ARG A 137 6.57 -1.43 11.40
N ARG A 138 6.84 -2.45 12.22
CA ARG A 138 5.92 -3.58 12.46
C ARG A 138 5.33 -3.54 13.84
N VAL A 139 4.00 -3.47 13.91
CA VAL A 139 3.27 -3.33 15.17
C VAL A 139 2.37 -4.55 15.39
N LYS A 140 2.50 -5.19 16.55
CA LYS A 140 1.59 -6.27 16.94
C LYS A 140 0.20 -5.70 17.23
N TYR A 141 -0.83 -6.41 16.80
CA TYR A 141 -2.21 -6.10 17.12
C TYR A 141 -2.96 -7.38 17.49
N ASN A 142 -4.16 -7.24 18.05
CA ASN A 142 -4.99 -8.39 18.40
C ASN A 142 -5.69 -8.95 17.16
N ILE A 143 -5.01 -9.88 16.48
CA ILE A 143 -5.51 -10.58 15.28
C ILE A 143 -6.81 -11.33 15.59
N ASN A 144 -6.88 -12.02 16.72
CA ASN A 144 -8.07 -12.78 17.12
C ASN A 144 -9.30 -11.88 17.21
N SER A 145 -9.16 -10.70 17.80
CA SER A 145 -10.25 -9.72 17.87
C SER A 145 -10.69 -9.22 16.48
N ALA A 146 -9.75 -9.02 15.55
CA ALA A 146 -10.09 -8.65 14.17
C ALA A 146 -10.83 -9.79 13.44
N VAL A 147 -10.36 -11.02 13.61
CA VAL A 147 -10.98 -12.24 13.08
C VAL A 147 -12.41 -12.42 13.61
N GLU A 148 -12.62 -12.27 14.92
CA GLU A 148 -13.94 -12.36 15.55
C GLU A 148 -14.92 -11.31 15.03
N LYS A 149 -14.44 -10.08 14.77
CA LYS A 149 -15.27 -9.03 14.16
C LYS A 149 -15.70 -9.40 12.74
N ILE A 150 -14.82 -10.01 11.94
CA ILE A 150 -15.16 -10.48 10.59
C ILE A 150 -16.26 -11.55 10.66
N TYR A 151 -16.14 -12.53 11.56
CA TYR A 151 -17.17 -13.56 11.73
C TYR A 151 -18.48 -12.98 12.25
N SER A 152 -18.43 -12.09 13.25
CA SER A 152 -19.62 -11.46 13.84
C SER A 152 -20.37 -10.59 12.83
N ALA A 153 -19.66 -10.00 11.86
CA ALA A 153 -20.23 -9.24 10.77
C ALA A 153 -20.89 -10.11 9.67
N GLY A 154 -20.73 -11.44 9.72
CA GLY A 154 -21.21 -12.36 8.69
C GLY A 154 -20.45 -12.26 7.37
N LEU A 155 -19.20 -11.76 7.40
CA LEU A 155 -18.35 -11.66 6.21
C LEU A 155 -17.78 -13.03 5.83
N PRO A 156 -17.37 -13.24 4.56
CA PRO A 156 -16.77 -14.48 4.10
C PRO A 156 -15.57 -14.91 4.97
N ALA A 157 -15.58 -16.17 5.42
CA ALA A 157 -14.56 -16.72 6.33
C ALA A 157 -13.13 -16.60 5.77
N VAL A 158 -12.96 -16.62 4.44
CA VAL A 158 -11.66 -16.41 3.78
C VAL A 158 -11.01 -15.07 4.16
N ASN A 159 -11.78 -14.04 4.48
CA ASN A 159 -11.25 -12.75 4.89
C ASN A 159 -10.61 -12.81 6.29
N ALA A 160 -11.16 -13.64 7.18
CA ALA A 160 -10.57 -13.91 8.49
C ALA A 160 -9.33 -14.80 8.38
N LEU A 161 -9.41 -15.86 7.55
CA LEU A 161 -8.29 -16.77 7.33
C LEU A 161 -7.05 -16.07 6.77
N ARG A 162 -7.22 -14.99 6.00
CA ARG A 162 -6.11 -14.18 5.47
C ARG A 162 -5.35 -13.36 6.51
N LEU A 163 -5.84 -13.25 7.74
CA LEU A 163 -5.16 -12.55 8.84
C LEU A 163 -4.29 -13.48 9.69
N MET A 164 -4.33 -14.79 9.42
CA MET A 164 -3.68 -15.84 10.22
C MET A 164 -2.58 -16.55 9.42
#